data_AF-A0A1H4WMD0-F1
#
_entry.id   AF-A0A1H4WMD0-F1
#
_cell.length_a   1.000
_cell.length_b   1.000
_cell.length_c   1.000
_cell.angle_alpha   90.00
_cell.angle_beta   90.00
_cell.angle_gamma   90.00
#
_symmetry.space_group_name_H-M   'P 1'
#
loop_
_entity.id
_entity.type
_entity.pdbx_description
1 polymer ?
#
loop_
_entity_poly.entity_id
_entity_poly.type
_entity_poly.pdbx_seq_one_letter_code
_entity_poly.pdbx_strand_id
1 'polypeptide(L)'
;MTEFDPHNPPAEAFIVDEQGMPIGHMDIDKIQSDAVLFMYDIASTAGNDAETDRVSAEWVGKVGPQSFGYVAAGALSMLVRHILGPTLDTCELAGIHLRDGLRAARDDAHRDLGGAQ
;
A
#
# COMPACT_ATOMS: atom_id res chain seq x y z
N MET A 1 12.61 -28.00 5.35
CA MET A 1 12.40 -26.60 4.94
C MET A 1 11.02 -26.59 4.31
N THR A 2 10.01 -26.16 5.05
CA THR A 2 8.63 -26.05 4.55
C THR A 2 8.64 -25.04 3.40
N GLU A 3 8.13 -25.47 2.26
CA GLU A 3 7.99 -24.65 1.06
C GLU A 3 7.12 -23.42 1.40
N PHE A 4 7.57 -22.23 0.98
CA PHE A 4 6.81 -20.99 1.20
C PHE A 4 5.51 -21.06 0.39
N ASP A 5 4.37 -21.13 1.07
CA ASP A 5 3.05 -21.04 0.45
C ASP A 5 2.57 -19.57 0.50
N PRO A 6 2.50 -18.86 -0.64
CA PRO A 6 2.02 -17.48 -0.69
C PRO A 6 0.53 -17.34 -0.33
N HIS A 7 -0.25 -18.43 -0.31
CA HIS A 7 -1.65 -18.44 0.13
C HIS A 7 -1.81 -18.74 1.62
N ASN A 8 -0.74 -19.17 2.29
CA ASN A 8 -0.73 -19.44 3.72
C ASN A 8 0.60 -18.95 4.33
N PRO A 9 0.80 -17.62 4.40
CA PRO A 9 2.02 -17.07 4.96
C PRO A 9 2.15 -17.47 6.44
N PRO A 10 3.38 -17.58 6.97
CA PRO A 10 3.59 -17.80 8.39
C PRO A 10 3.00 -16.64 9.20
N ALA A 11 2.48 -16.91 10.40
CA ALA A 11 1.89 -15.89 11.26
C ALA A 11 2.92 -14.83 11.71
N GLU A 12 4.17 -15.25 11.86
CA GLU A 12 5.28 -14.39 12.28
C GLU A 12 6.48 -14.58 11.35
N ALA A 13 7.22 -13.50 11.11
CA ALA A 13 8.45 -13.51 10.34
C ALA A 13 9.52 -12.64 11.00
N PHE A 14 10.78 -13.05 10.88
CA PHE A 14 11.91 -12.19 11.22
C PHE A 14 12.44 -11.53 9.95
N ILE A 15 12.63 -10.22 10.01
CA ILE A 15 13.40 -9.49 9.00
C ILE A 15 14.87 -9.70 9.37
N VAL A 16 15.67 -10.16 8.40
CA VAL A 16 17.10 -10.36 8.57
C VAL A 16 17.89 -9.38 7.71
N ASP A 17 19.09 -9.01 8.16
CA ASP A 17 20.06 -8.30 7.33
C ASP A 17 20.74 -9.22 6.31
N GLU A 18 21.67 -8.66 5.52
CA GLU A 18 22.42 -9.40 4.50
C GLU A 18 23.27 -10.54 5.08
N GLN A 19 23.56 -10.51 6.38
CA GLN A 19 24.32 -11.50 7.12
C GLN A 19 23.43 -12.54 7.81
N GLY A 20 22.10 -12.42 7.66
CA GLY A 20 21.12 -13.31 8.28
C GLY A 20 20.83 -13.00 9.75
N MET A 21 21.28 -11.85 10.27
CA MET A 21 20.98 -11.44 11.63
C MET A 21 19.58 -10.83 11.72
N PRO A 22 18.74 -11.24 12.68
CA PRO A 22 17.43 -10.64 12.87
C PRO A 22 17.53 -9.16 13.24
N ILE A 23 17.01 -8.30 12.37
CA ILE A 23 16.90 -6.85 12.57
C ILE A 23 15.48 -6.41 12.95
N GLY A 24 14.50 -7.31 12.80
CA GLY A 24 13.12 -7.04 13.17
C GLY A 24 12.29 -8.31 13.29
N HIS A 25 11.17 -8.20 14.00
CA HIS A 25 10.12 -9.22 14.11
C HIS A 25 8.81 -8.61 13.61
N MET A 26 8.10 -9.35 12.77
CA MET A 26 6.83 -8.96 12.16
C MET A 26 5.76 -9.98 12.52
N ASP A 27 4.64 -9.47 13.01
CA ASP A 27 3.37 -10.18 13.07
C ASP A 27 2.61 -9.88 11.77
N ILE A 28 2.48 -10.90 10.91
CA ILE A 28 1.94 -10.75 9.56
C ILE A 28 0.42 -10.48 9.61
N ASP A 29 -0.30 -11.13 10.52
CA ASP A 29 -1.74 -10.94 10.70
C ASP A 29 -2.04 -9.52 11.18
N LYS A 30 -1.21 -9.01 12.10
CA LYS A 30 -1.30 -7.63 12.57
C LYS A 30 -1.03 -6.64 11.44
N ILE A 31 0.00 -6.86 10.63
CA ILE A 31 0.34 -5.97 9.51
C ILE A 31 -0.77 -5.95 8.48
N GLN A 32 -1.36 -7.09 8.15
CA GLN A 32 -2.50 -7.15 7.23
C GLN A 32 -3.71 -6.40 7.80
N SER A 33 -4.03 -6.61 9.07
CA SER A 33 -5.14 -5.92 9.75
C SER A 33 -4.92 -4.39 9.78
N ASP A 34 -3.72 -3.96 10.17
CA ASP A 34 -3.32 -2.55 10.21
C ASP A 34 -3.34 -1.93 8.80
N ALA A 35 -2.92 -2.67 7.78
CA ALA A 35 -2.98 -2.22 6.38
C ALA A 35 -4.41 -2.02 5.89
N VAL A 36 -5.37 -2.88 6.27
CA VAL A 36 -6.78 -2.73 5.89
C VAL A 36 -7.37 -1.47 6.52
N LEU A 37 -7.09 -1.27 7.82
CA LEU A 37 -7.55 -0.08 8.53
C LEU A 37 -6.94 1.19 7.95
N PHE A 38 -5.62 1.20 7.74
CA PHE A 38 -4.92 2.33 7.14
C PHE A 38 -5.46 2.65 5.74
N MET A 39 -5.73 1.65 4.91
CA MET A 39 -6.33 1.83 3.59
C MET A 39 -7.66 2.59 3.67
N TYR A 40 -8.56 2.22 4.57
CA TYR A 40 -9.85 2.91 4.70
C TYR A 40 -9.70 4.32 5.28
N ASP A 41 -8.81 4.50 6.25
CA ASP A 41 -8.56 5.83 6.82
C ASP A 41 -8.05 6.79 5.73
N ILE A 42 -7.05 6.41 4.93
CA ILE A 42 -6.54 7.28 3.85
C ILE A 42 -7.52 7.43 2.70
N ALA A 43 -8.31 6.39 2.38
CA ALA A 43 -9.32 6.49 1.32
C ALA A 43 -10.39 7.50 1.69
N SER A 44 -10.73 7.61 2.99
CA SER A 44 -11.74 8.56 3.49
C SER A 44 -11.29 10.03 3.40
N THR A 45 -9.99 10.29 3.31
CA THR A 45 -9.42 11.63 3.19
C THR A 45 -9.16 12.06 1.74
N ALA A 46 -9.55 11.24 0.76
CA ALA A 46 -9.31 11.51 -0.66
C ALA A 46 -9.81 12.91 -1.08
N GLY A 47 -8.91 13.70 -1.69
CA GLY A 47 -9.18 15.10 -2.06
C GLY A 47 -8.88 16.13 -0.97
N ASN A 48 -8.37 15.69 0.18
CA ASN A 48 -7.86 16.55 1.26
C ASN A 48 -6.46 16.10 1.68
N ASP A 49 -5.45 16.74 1.09
CA ASP A 49 -4.04 16.39 1.29
C ASP A 49 -3.61 16.58 2.75
N ALA A 50 -4.08 17.65 3.42
CA ALA A 50 -3.73 17.94 4.81
C ALA A 50 -4.24 16.85 5.78
N GLU A 51 -5.46 16.34 5.55
CA GLU A 51 -5.99 15.22 6.34
C GLU A 51 -5.29 13.90 6.00
N THR A 52 -4.92 13.69 4.74
CA THR A 52 -4.15 12.52 4.30
C THR A 52 -2.78 12.47 4.99
N ASP A 53 -2.09 13.61 5.08
CA ASP A 53 -0.81 13.75 5.79
C ASP A 53 -0.97 13.53 7.30
N ARG A 54 -2.02 14.12 7.90
CA ARG A 54 -2.32 13.96 9.34
C ARG A 54 -2.55 12.49 9.69
N VAL A 55 -3.43 11.81 8.95
CA VAL A 55 -3.74 10.38 9.16
C VAL A 55 -2.49 9.53 8.97
N SER A 56 -1.69 9.81 7.94
CA SER A 56 -0.45 9.08 7.68
C SER A 56 0.55 9.24 8.84
N ALA A 57 0.70 10.45 9.38
CA ALA A 57 1.56 10.71 10.54
C ALA A 57 1.06 9.98 11.81
N GLU A 58 -0.24 9.95 12.04
CA GLU A 58 -0.85 9.18 13.15
C GLU A 58 -0.55 7.69 13.02
N TRP A 59 -0.65 7.14 11.81
CA TRP A 59 -0.32 5.74 11.55
C TRP A 59 1.16 5.44 11.74
N VAL A 60 2.07 6.30 11.27
CA VAL A 60 3.51 6.17 11.54
C VAL A 60 3.79 6.15 13.04
N GLY A 61 3.13 7.03 13.81
CA GLY A 61 3.26 7.06 15.27
C GLY A 61 2.70 5.81 15.96
N LYS A 62 1.63 5.22 15.42
CA LYS A 62 0.95 4.04 15.96
C LYS A 62 1.70 2.73 15.72
N VAL A 63 2.16 2.49 14.49
CA VAL A 63 2.79 1.20 14.11
C VAL A 63 4.31 1.25 14.16
N GLY A 64 4.89 2.44 14.28
CA GLY A 64 6.32 2.67 14.24
C GLY A 64 6.88 2.75 12.82
N PRO A 65 7.97 3.50 12.61
CA PRO A 65 8.51 3.79 11.28
C PRO A 65 9.00 2.54 10.52
N GLN A 66 9.49 1.52 11.23
CA GLN A 66 9.96 0.27 10.61
C GLN A 66 8.81 -0.57 10.04
N SER A 67 7.71 -0.70 10.79
CA SER A 67 6.54 -1.49 10.38
C SER A 67 5.66 -0.73 9.38
N PHE A 68 5.69 0.60 9.41
CA PHE A 68 4.84 1.44 8.57
C PHE A 68 5.03 1.17 7.08
N GLY A 69 6.27 0.89 6.62
CA GLY A 69 6.52 0.56 5.22
C GLY A 69 5.72 -0.66 4.75
N TYR A 70 5.62 -1.70 5.58
CA TYR A 70 4.86 -2.91 5.27
C TYR A 70 3.35 -2.65 5.30
N VAL A 71 2.87 -1.90 6.30
CA VAL A 71 1.48 -1.47 6.42
C VAL A 71 1.06 -0.65 5.20
N ALA A 72 1.87 0.34 4.81
CA ALA A 72 1.62 1.22 3.67
C ALA A 72 1.63 0.45 2.34
N ALA A 73 2.58 -0.47 2.14
CA ALA A 73 2.63 -1.30 0.93
C ALA A 73 1.39 -2.21 0.81
N GLY A 74 0.97 -2.84 1.92
CA GLY A 74 -0.26 -3.62 1.98
C GLY A 74 -1.49 -2.76 1.68
N ALA A 75 -1.60 -1.60 2.33
CA ALA A 75 -2.70 -0.67 2.17
C ALA A 75 -2.81 -0.16 0.73
N LEU A 76 -1.68 0.18 0.08
CA LEU A 76 -1.65 0.62 -1.31
C LEU A 76 -2.15 -0.47 -2.27
N SER A 77 -1.69 -1.71 -2.08
CA SER A 77 -2.15 -2.85 -2.89
C SER A 77 -3.67 -3.06 -2.77
N MET A 78 -4.18 -2.97 -1.55
CA MET A 78 -5.61 -3.10 -1.28
C MET A 78 -6.41 -1.90 -1.78
N LEU A 79 -5.90 -0.68 -1.66
CA LEU A 79 -6.51 0.55 -2.17
C LEU A 79 -6.75 0.43 -3.68
N VAL A 80 -5.73 -0.03 -4.42
CA VAL A 80 -5.83 -0.22 -5.87
C VAL A 80 -6.89 -1.27 -6.22
N ARG A 81 -6.91 -2.40 -5.52
CA ARG A 81 -7.80 -3.54 -5.82
C ARG A 81 -9.24 -3.34 -5.39
N HIS A 82 -9.45 -2.77 -4.20
CA HIS A 82 -10.74 -2.76 -3.52
C HIS A 82 -11.44 -1.40 -3.55
N ILE A 83 -10.71 -0.31 -3.80
CA ILE A 83 -11.29 1.03 -3.90
C ILE A 83 -11.19 1.57 -5.33
N LEU A 84 -9.97 1.71 -5.86
CA LEU A 84 -9.75 2.31 -7.18
C LEU A 84 -10.33 1.46 -8.31
N GLY A 85 -10.10 0.14 -8.30
CA GLY A 85 -10.65 -0.78 -9.30
C GLY A 85 -12.17 -0.65 -9.47
N PRO A 86 -12.97 -0.86 -8.41
CA PRO A 86 -14.42 -0.72 -8.46
C PRO A 86 -14.89 0.70 -8.81
N THR A 87 -14.17 1.73 -8.36
CA THR A 87 -14.48 3.12 -8.73
C THR A 87 -14.33 3.33 -10.24
N LEU A 88 -13.24 2.84 -10.83
CA LEU A 88 -13.01 2.92 -12.28
C LEU A 88 -14.04 2.12 -13.07
N ASP A 89 -14.45 0.95 -12.56
CA ASP A 89 -15.50 0.15 -13.20
C ASP A 89 -16.85 0.89 -13.17
N THR A 90 -17.15 1.58 -12.08
CA THR A 90 -18.35 2.42 -11.97
C THR A 90 -18.30 3.62 -12.93
N CYS A 91 -17.15 4.29 -13.04
CA CYS A 91 -16.94 5.37 -14.00
C CYS A 91 -17.14 4.89 -15.45
N GLU A 92 -16.62 3.70 -15.79
CA GLU A 92 -16.78 3.11 -17.11
C GLU A 92 -18.25 2.85 -17.44
N LEU A 93 -19.03 2.32 -16.49
CA LEU A 93 -20.48 2.13 -16.63
C LEU A 93 -21.23 3.46 -16.82
N ALA A 94 -20.68 4.55 -16.27
CA ALA A 94 -21.21 5.90 -16.45
C ALA A 94 -20.72 6.60 -17.74
N GLY A 95 -19.94 5.93 -18.58
CA GLY A 95 -19.35 6.49 -19.81
C GLY A 95 -18.16 7.42 -19.57
N ILE A 96 -17.52 7.33 -18.40
CA ILE A 96 -16.35 8.12 -18.02
C ILE A 96 -15.11 7.22 -18.04
N HIS A 97 -14.29 7.37 -19.10
CA HIS A 97 -13.15 6.50 -19.38
C HIS A 97 -11.86 6.97 -18.68
N LEU A 98 -11.82 6.91 -17.34
CA LEU A 98 -10.67 7.41 -16.55
C LEU A 98 -9.38 6.58 -16.69
N ARG A 99 -9.49 5.33 -17.15
CA ARG A 99 -8.35 4.40 -17.26
C ARG A 99 -7.28 4.90 -18.25
N ASP A 100 -7.69 5.58 -19.31
CA ASP A 100 -6.76 6.11 -20.31
C ASP A 100 -5.98 7.31 -19.78
N GLY A 101 -6.65 8.19 -19.04
CA GLY A 101 -5.99 9.29 -18.33
C GLY A 101 -4.95 8.80 -17.32
N LEU A 102 -5.26 7.74 -16.56
CA LEU A 102 -4.30 7.14 -15.63
C LEU A 102 -3.08 6.53 -16.34
N ARG A 103 -3.27 5.90 -17.50
CA ARG A 103 -2.16 5.37 -18.32
C ARG A 103 -1.27 6.49 -18.85
N ALA A 104 -1.87 7.56 -19.37
CA ALA A 104 -1.14 8.73 -19.83
C ALA A 104 -0.33 9.38 -18.69
N ALA A 105 -0.94 9.60 -17.53
CA ALA A 105 -0.25 10.15 -16.36
C ALA A 105 0.91 9.25 -15.87
N ARG A 106 0.74 7.92 -15.92
CA ARG A 106 1.82 6.97 -15.63
C ARG A 106 2.98 7.14 -16.62
N ASP A 107 2.68 7.22 -17.92
CA ASP A 107 3.71 7.36 -18.95
C ASP A 107 4.43 8.71 -18.86
N ASP A 108 3.70 9.78 -18.53
CA ASP A 108 4.27 11.09 -18.21
C ASP A 108 5.22 11.03 -17.02
N ALA A 109 4.79 10.39 -15.91
CA ALA A 109 5.62 10.22 -14.73
C ALA A 109 6.91 9.43 -15.02
N HIS A 110 6.83 8.34 -15.81
CA HIS A 110 8.02 7.59 -16.20
C HIS A 110 8.96 8.40 -17.10
N ARG A 111 8.42 9.20 -18.02
CA ARG A 111 9.23 10.06 -18.88
C ARG A 111 9.95 11.14 -18.08
N ASP A 112 9.23 11.80 -17.17
CA ASP A 112 9.71 13.02 -16.52
C ASP A 112 10.54 12.72 -15.26
N LEU A 113 10.28 11.60 -14.57
CA LEU A 113 10.97 11.20 -13.33
C LEU A 113 11.84 9.95 -13.48
N GLY A 114 11.60 9.11 -14.50
CA GLY A 114 12.35 7.87 -14.72
C GLY A 114 13.74 8.05 -15.32
N GLY A 115 14.14 9.29 -15.62
CA GLY A 115 15.40 9.65 -16.30
C GLY A 115 16.60 9.94 -15.39
N ALA A 116 16.63 9.46 -14.14
CA ALA A 116 17.82 9.48 -13.29
C ALA A 116 18.38 8.06 -13.12
N GLN A 117 18.99 7.54 -14.18
CA GLN A 117 19.94 6.42 -14.12
C GLN A 117 21.24 6.82 -14.81
#